data_AF-A0A3C0G701-F1
#
_entry.id   AF-A0A3C0G701-F1
#
_cell.length_a   1.000
_cell.length_b   1.000
_cell.length_c   1.000
_cell.angle_alpha   90.00
_cell.angle_beta   90.00
_cell.angle_gamma   90.00
#
_symmetry.space_group_name_H-M   'P 1'
#
loop_
_entity.id
_entity.type
_entity.pdbx_description
1 polymer ?
#
loop_
_entity_poly.entity_id
_entity_poly.type
_entity_poly.pdbx_seq_one_letter_code
_entity_poly.pdbx_strand_id
1 'polypeptide(L)'
;MLGSGESSKVRVQVLQLIRRSAKPLLYRLDELLRDHYTDVSKLSELSLTHLIEHTSATRILLDSLDKYINIALETKKKTITIPFEDFTIITHTSKVVEQGYRIKIGTAALWTH
;
A
#
# COMPACT_ATOMS: atom_id res chain seq x y z
N MET A 1 17.51 19.39 -12.98
CA MET A 1 16.68 20.30 -12.16
C MET A 1 15.22 19.90 -12.39
N LEU A 2 14.63 19.16 -11.46
CA LEU A 2 13.22 18.75 -11.54
C LEU A 2 12.36 19.86 -10.90
N GLY A 3 11.40 20.38 -11.64
CA GLY A 3 10.68 21.61 -11.32
C GLY A 3 9.82 21.50 -10.07
N SER A 4 10.06 22.38 -9.11
CA SER A 4 9.30 22.59 -7.86
C SER A 4 7.90 23.21 -8.06
N GLY A 5 7.22 22.85 -9.15
CA GLY A 5 5.87 23.35 -9.48
C GLY A 5 5.04 22.41 -10.35
N GLU A 6 5.54 21.21 -10.66
CA GLU A 6 4.80 20.25 -11.47
C GLU A 6 3.76 19.52 -10.61
N SER A 7 2.54 19.40 -11.14
CA SER A 7 1.45 18.73 -10.47
C SER A 7 0.68 17.86 -11.46
N SER A 8 0.24 16.70 -11.01
CA SER A 8 -0.42 15.70 -11.84
C SER A 8 -1.91 15.69 -11.60
N LYS A 9 -2.71 15.80 -12.66
CA LYS A 9 -4.17 15.64 -12.58
C LYS A 9 -4.53 14.16 -12.64
N VAL A 10 -5.12 13.66 -11.55
CA VAL A 10 -5.47 12.24 -11.42
C VAL A 10 -6.97 12.09 -11.18
N ARG A 11 -7.58 11.12 -11.87
CA ARG A 11 -8.98 10.76 -11.66
C ARG A 11 -9.13 10.07 -10.31
N VAL A 12 -10.10 10.52 -9.51
CA VAL A 12 -10.34 9.98 -8.16
C VAL A 12 -10.69 8.50 -8.20
N GLN A 13 -11.37 8.05 -9.25
CA GLN A 13 -11.67 6.62 -9.48
C GLN A 13 -10.41 5.75 -9.56
N VAL A 14 -9.31 6.27 -10.11
CA VAL A 14 -8.03 5.53 -10.17
C VAL A 14 -7.46 5.36 -8.77
N LEU A 15 -7.46 6.42 -7.96
CA LEU A 15 -7.02 6.35 -6.56
C LEU A 15 -7.88 5.36 -5.75
N GLN A 16 -9.19 5.39 -5.95
CA GLN A 16 -10.12 4.46 -5.31
C GLN A 16 -9.88 3.01 -5.72
N LEU A 17 -9.57 2.76 -7.00
CA LEU A 17 -9.23 1.43 -7.50
C LEU A 17 -7.97 0.90 -6.81
N ILE A 18 -6.88 1.69 -6.81
CA ILE A 18 -5.62 1.31 -6.16
C ILE A 18 -5.87 1.04 -4.67
N ARG A 19 -6.60 1.91 -3.99
CA ARG A 19 -6.94 1.75 -2.56
C ARG A 19 -7.71 0.44 -2.30
N ARG A 20 -8.74 0.15 -3.10
CA ARG A 20 -9.53 -1.09 -2.97
C ARG A 20 -8.66 -2.32 -3.18
N SER A 21 -7.70 -2.25 -4.11
CA SER A 21 -6.74 -3.33 -4.34
C SER A 21 -5.67 -3.41 -3.24
N ALA A 22 -5.28 -2.32 -2.59
CA ALA A 22 -4.23 -2.38 -1.56
C ALA A 22 -4.73 -2.90 -0.19
N LYS A 23 -6.01 -2.67 0.14
CA LYS A 23 -6.59 -3.06 1.44
C LYS A 23 -6.49 -4.57 1.77
N PRO A 24 -6.88 -5.49 0.88
CA PRO A 24 -6.77 -6.92 1.16
C PRO A 24 -5.34 -7.37 1.43
N LEU A 25 -4.36 -6.78 0.73
CA LEU A 25 -2.95 -7.06 0.98
C LEU A 25 -2.55 -6.63 2.38
N LEU A 26 -2.94 -5.43 2.82
CA LEU A 26 -2.61 -4.96 4.17
C LEU A 26 -3.13 -5.94 5.24
N TYR A 27 -4.38 -6.40 5.12
CA TYR A 27 -4.95 -7.36 6.06
C TYR A 27 -4.15 -8.65 6.12
N ARG A 28 -3.76 -9.19 4.95
CA ARG A 28 -2.93 -10.39 4.88
C ARG A 28 -1.55 -10.17 5.53
N LEU A 29 -0.92 -9.03 5.30
CA LEU A 29 0.39 -8.72 5.86
C LEU A 29 0.31 -8.51 7.40
N ASP A 30 -0.72 -7.82 7.88
CA ASP A 30 -0.97 -7.63 9.31
C ASP A 30 -1.25 -8.97 10.02
N GLU A 31 -1.97 -9.89 9.37
CA GLU A 31 -2.21 -11.25 9.88
C GLU A 31 -0.90 -12.04 10.00
N LEU A 32 -0.05 -12.01 8.96
CA LEU A 32 1.26 -12.68 9.00
C LEU A 32 2.18 -12.09 10.07
N LEU A 33 2.14 -10.78 10.30
CA LEU A 33 2.88 -10.16 11.39
C LEU A 33 2.34 -10.61 12.74
N ARG A 34 1.01 -10.69 12.90
CA ARG A 34 0.39 -11.20 14.12
C ARG A 34 0.78 -12.64 14.38
N ASP A 35 0.72 -13.52 13.37
CA ASP A 35 1.12 -14.92 13.51
C ASP A 35 2.57 -15.04 13.94
N HIS A 36 3.43 -14.14 13.45
CA HIS A 36 4.82 -14.08 13.89
C HIS A 36 4.98 -13.70 15.36
N TYR A 37 4.33 -12.60 15.79
CA TYR A 37 4.44 -12.11 17.16
C TYR A 37 3.66 -12.93 18.20
N THR A 38 2.74 -13.79 17.75
CA THR A 38 1.98 -14.72 18.61
C THR A 38 2.53 -16.14 18.60
N ASP A 39 3.73 -16.34 18.03
CA ASP A 39 4.41 -17.64 17.91
C ASP A 39 3.63 -18.71 17.13
N VAL A 40 2.60 -18.33 16.37
CA VAL A 40 1.87 -19.23 15.46
C VAL A 40 2.75 -19.63 14.27
N SER A 41 3.60 -18.71 13.77
CA SER A 41 4.60 -19.01 12.75
C SER A 41 5.92 -18.27 12.99
N LYS A 42 7.06 -18.98 12.91
CA LYS A 42 8.37 -18.34 13.04
C LYS A 42 8.94 -18.02 11.66
N LEU A 43 9.08 -16.73 11.37
CA LEU A 43 9.72 -16.24 10.16
C LEU A 43 11.23 -16.10 10.40
N SER A 44 12.02 -16.31 9.36
CA SER A 44 13.42 -15.90 9.38
C SER A 44 13.52 -14.38 9.45
N GLU A 45 14.63 -13.86 9.98
CA GLU A 45 14.87 -12.41 10.09
C GLU A 45 14.70 -11.71 8.73
N LEU A 46 15.23 -12.28 7.65
CA LEU A 46 15.04 -11.75 6.29
C LEU A 46 13.56 -11.70 5.88
N SER A 47 12.79 -12.74 6.20
CA SER A 47 11.35 -12.80 5.85
C SER A 47 10.54 -11.81 6.68
N LEU A 48 10.91 -11.62 7.95
CA LEU A 48 10.29 -10.63 8.82
C LEU A 48 10.58 -9.21 8.34
N THR A 49 11.83 -8.90 7.96
CA THR A 49 12.19 -7.60 7.41
C THR A 49 11.40 -7.29 6.15
N HIS A 50 11.32 -8.21 5.18
CA HIS A 50 10.50 -8.03 3.99
C HIS A 50 9.01 -7.85 4.34
N LEU A 51 8.47 -8.62 5.28
CA LEU A 51 7.10 -8.49 5.72
C LEU A 51 6.82 -7.09 6.31
N ILE A 52 7.72 -6.58 7.15
CA ILE A 52 7.62 -5.23 7.74
C ILE A 52 7.70 -4.15 6.66
N GLU A 53 8.63 -4.28 5.70
CA GLU A 53 8.78 -3.34 4.59
C GLU A 53 7.50 -3.26 3.75
N HIS A 54 6.96 -4.40 3.33
CA HIS A 54 5.73 -4.44 2.53
C HIS A 54 4.51 -3.96 3.32
N THR A 55 4.43 -4.26 4.62
CA THR A 55 3.35 -3.75 5.48
C THR A 55 3.41 -2.23 5.57
N SER A 56 4.59 -1.69 5.84
CA SER A 56 4.82 -0.25 5.98
C SER A 56 4.54 0.48 4.68
N ALA A 57 5.03 -0.03 3.55
CA ALA A 57 4.74 0.50 2.23
C ALA A 57 3.23 0.50 1.94
N THR A 58 2.52 -0.60 2.26
CA THR A 58 1.07 -0.68 2.01
C THR A 58 0.30 0.35 2.86
N ARG A 59 0.69 0.57 4.12
CA ARG A 59 0.10 1.61 4.98
C ARG A 59 0.35 3.01 4.43
N ILE A 60 1.60 3.34 4.09
CA ILE A 60 1.98 4.64 3.50
C ILE A 60 1.17 4.93 2.23
N LEU A 61 1.00 3.92 1.36
CA LEU A 61 0.20 4.05 0.16
C LEU A 61 -1.26 4.37 0.51
N LEU A 62 -1.87 3.60 1.42
CA LEU A 62 -3.27 3.78 1.81
C LEU A 62 -3.50 5.16 2.43
N ASP A 63 -2.61 5.63 3.31
CA ASP A 63 -2.71 6.96 3.94
C ASP A 63 -2.60 8.08 2.89
N SER A 64 -1.66 7.94 1.95
CA SER A 64 -1.48 8.89 0.84
C SER A 64 -2.72 8.94 -0.06
N LEU A 65 -3.30 7.79 -0.38
CA LEU A 65 -4.51 7.72 -1.19
C LEU A 65 -5.72 8.31 -0.44
N ASP A 66 -5.87 8.01 0.85
CA ASP A 66 -6.98 8.49 1.66
C ASP A 66 -6.96 10.03 1.81
N LYS A 67 -5.77 10.63 1.97
CA LYS A 67 -5.59 12.10 1.92
C LYS A 67 -6.24 12.71 0.65
N TYR A 68 -5.89 12.20 -0.53
CA TYR A 68 -6.38 12.77 -1.79
C TYR A 68 -7.83 12.41 -2.10
N ILE A 69 -8.28 11.21 -1.74
CA ILE A 69 -9.68 10.81 -1.89
C ILE A 69 -10.57 11.69 -1.01
N ASN A 70 -10.18 11.96 0.24
CA ASN A 70 -10.95 12.79 1.15
C ASN A 70 -11.05 14.25 0.66
N ILE A 71 -9.94 14.85 0.19
CA ILE A 71 -9.98 16.18 -0.44
C ILE A 71 -10.93 16.20 -1.64
N ALA A 72 -10.93 15.16 -2.47
CA ALA A 72 -11.83 15.08 -3.61
C ALA A 72 -13.30 14.96 -3.21
N LEU A 73 -13.60 14.23 -2.13
CA LEU A 73 -14.95 14.10 -1.57
C LEU A 73 -15.44 15.44 -1.01
N GLU A 74 -14.61 16.14 -0.22
CA GLU A 74 -14.92 17.45 0.35
C GLU A 74 -15.17 18.50 -0.74
N THR A 75 -14.36 18.49 -1.79
CA THR A 75 -14.48 19.42 -2.92
C THR A 75 -15.47 18.98 -4.00
N LYS A 76 -16.06 17.77 -3.88
CA LYS A 76 -16.96 17.14 -4.87
C LYS A 76 -16.36 17.06 -6.27
N LYS A 77 -15.04 16.94 -6.38
CA LYS A 77 -14.32 16.88 -7.67
C LYS A 77 -14.11 15.42 -8.10
N LYS A 78 -14.24 15.16 -9.40
CA LYS A 78 -13.92 13.85 -10.01
C LYS A 78 -12.43 13.67 -10.33
N THR A 79 -11.68 14.77 -10.31
CA THR A 79 -10.25 14.84 -10.61
C THR A 79 -9.59 15.71 -9.55
N ILE A 80 -8.43 15.26 -9.04
CA ILE A 80 -7.63 16.01 -8.07
C ILE A 80 -6.24 16.27 -8.64
N THR A 81 -5.65 17.38 -8.22
CA THR A 81 -4.27 17.73 -8.54
C THR A 81 -3.39 17.26 -7.40
N ILE A 82 -2.44 16.38 -7.70
CA ILE A 82 -1.47 15.83 -6.75
C ILE A 82 -0.11 16.49 -7.02
N PRO A 83 0.57 17.06 -6.02
CA PRO A 83 1.96 17.51 -6.14
C PRO A 83 2.86 16.39 -6.68
N PHE A 84 3.85 16.73 -7.51
CA PHE A 84 4.72 15.73 -8.13
C PHE A 84 5.40 14.79 -7.11
N GLU A 85 5.83 15.31 -5.96
CA GLU A 85 6.44 14.53 -4.88
C GLU A 85 5.48 13.46 -4.35
N ASP A 86 4.26 13.84 -3.98
CA ASP A 86 3.25 12.88 -3.51
C ASP A 86 2.85 11.89 -4.63
N PHE A 87 2.82 12.34 -5.88
CA PHE A 87 2.52 11.47 -7.02
C PHE A 87 3.63 10.42 -7.25
N THR A 88 4.89 10.81 -7.12
CA THR A 88 6.02 9.88 -7.22
C THR A 88 6.00 8.88 -6.06
N ILE A 89 5.75 9.33 -4.83
CA ILE A 89 5.56 8.45 -3.66
C ILE A 89 4.45 7.44 -3.94
N ILE A 90 3.24 7.88 -4.32
CA ILE A 90 2.11 6.98 -4.61
C ILE A 90 2.50 5.95 -5.68
N THR A 91 3.18 6.38 -6.74
CA THR A 91 3.57 5.49 -7.85
C THR A 91 4.64 4.48 -7.43
N HIS A 92 5.67 4.91 -6.71
CA HIS A 92 6.74 4.03 -6.22
C HIS A 92 6.20 3.02 -5.21
N THR A 93 5.43 3.48 -4.22
CA THR A 93 4.86 2.62 -3.19
C THR A 93 3.84 1.65 -3.76
N SER A 94 3.08 2.05 -4.79
CA SER A 94 2.19 1.13 -5.53
C SER A 94 2.92 -0.04 -6.17
N LYS A 95 4.14 0.16 -6.69
CA LYS A 95 4.95 -0.93 -7.24
C LYS A 95 5.42 -1.91 -6.17
N VAL A 96 5.80 -1.40 -4.99
CA VAL A 96 6.19 -2.25 -3.84
C VAL A 96 4.99 -3.07 -3.36
N VAL A 97 3.80 -2.47 -3.31
CA VAL A 97 2.54 -3.14 -2.99
C VAL A 97 2.20 -4.23 -4.03
N GLU A 98 2.38 -3.96 -5.32
CA GLU A 98 2.18 -4.95 -6.38
C GLU A 98 3.11 -6.16 -6.21
N GLN A 99 4.37 -5.93 -5.83
CA GLN A 99 5.31 -7.00 -5.51
C GLN A 99 4.89 -7.79 -4.26
N GLY A 100 4.25 -7.11 -3.30
CA GLY A 100 3.71 -7.70 -2.08
C GLY A 100 2.74 -8.87 -2.34
N TYR A 101 1.95 -8.78 -3.40
CA TYR A 101 1.07 -9.87 -3.83
C TYR A 101 1.79 -11.16 -4.22
N ARG A 102 3.05 -11.04 -4.65
CA ARG A 102 3.87 -12.15 -5.16
C ARG A 102 4.74 -12.76 -4.08
N ILE A 103 4.77 -12.20 -2.86
CA ILE A 103 5.57 -12.75 -1.77
C ILE A 103 4.96 -14.11 -1.40
N LYS A 104 5.73 -15.16 -1.68
CA LYS A 104 5.51 -16.49 -1.12
C LYS A 104 6.05 -16.49 0.30
N ILE A 105 5.34 -15.83 1.22
CA ILE A 105 5.60 -16.03 2.64
C ILE A 105 5.14 -17.45 2.93
N GLY A 106 6.11 -18.30 3.28
CA GLY A 106 5.90 -19.74 3.47
C GLY A 106 5.04 -20.02 4.69
N THR A 107 3.75 -19.73 4.63
CA THR A 107 2.75 -20.24 5.57
C THR A 107 2.13 -21.49 4.96
N ALA A 108 2.92 -22.56 4.86
CA ALA A 108 2.50 -23.86 4.36
C ALA A 108 1.50 -24.61 5.28
N ALA A 109 0.80 -23.93 6.20
CA ALA A 109 -0.01 -24.62 7.21
C ALA A 109 -1.36 -23.99 7.59
N LEU A 110 -1.78 -22.83 7.04
CA LEU A 110 -2.97 -22.12 7.55
C LEU A 110 -4.14 -21.96 6.59
N TRP A 111 -4.09 -22.52 5.37
CA TRP A 111 -5.15 -22.31 4.37
C TRP A 111 -5.63 -23.59 3.69
N THR A 112 -5.66 -24.71 4.41
CA THR A 112 -6.32 -25.97 3.98
C THR A 112 -7.46 -26.42 4.90
N HIS A 113 -8.23 -25.48 5.45
CA HIS A 113 -9.53 -25.77 6.04
C HIS A 113 -10.57 -24.72 5.60
#